data_AF-A0AAQ1NSU9-F1
#
_entry.id   AF-A0AAQ1NSU9-F1
#
_cell.length_a   1.000
_cell.length_b   1.000
_cell.length_c   1.000
_cell.angle_alpha   90.00
_cell.angle_beta   90.00
_cell.angle_gamma   90.00
#
_symmetry.space_group_name_H-M   'P 1'
#
loop_
_entity.id
_entity.type
_entity.pdbx_description
1 polymer ?
#
loop_
_entity_poly.entity_id
_entity_poly.type
_entity_poly.pdbx_seq_one_letter_code
_entity_poly.pdbx_strand_id
1 'polypeptide(L)'
;MNRFRLTLYSINLFIFCFLVCHCAFALTPKTTLEIFPNTNSEFFRFNLIYGEVQNLYGLNIGTVNEIKGRMIGAQVGIFNKSTGQTTGLQLAVINVSGEKLLGIQVGLVNYIEGASVGLQAGIVNLGKDRSSGVELTIGLVNYKTGSLTIGISNFLSKGINVALYNQNVVGFNFGILNLYSEGISLGIFNIGNQEIGDTQIGLINLSNVSKKSTVQFGLLNVCNGKKFSITIGLNYCE
;
A
#
# COMPACT_ATOMS: atom_id res chain seq x y z
N MET A 1 -15.38 29.57 -5.24
CA MET A 1 -15.02 28.77 -4.05
C MET A 1 -13.69 28.06 -4.30
N ASN A 2 -12.57 28.69 -3.94
CA ASN A 2 -11.20 28.20 -4.19
C ASN A 2 -10.42 28.02 -2.87
N ARG A 3 -10.74 26.99 -2.10
CA ARG A 3 -9.95 26.62 -0.90
C ARG A 3 -9.93 25.11 -0.69
N PHE A 4 -9.22 24.36 -1.53
CA PHE A 4 -8.87 22.95 -1.25
C PHE A 4 -7.66 22.42 -2.04
N ARG A 5 -6.78 23.29 -2.56
CA ARG A 5 -5.62 22.90 -3.39
C ARG A 5 -4.24 23.18 -2.79
N LEU A 6 -4.13 23.68 -1.56
CA LEU A 6 -2.83 24.07 -0.98
C LEU A 6 -2.19 23.04 -0.02
N THR A 7 -2.89 21.99 0.39
CA THR A 7 -2.40 21.09 1.45
C THR A 7 -1.59 19.88 0.97
N LEU A 8 -1.61 19.54 -0.33
CA LEU A 8 -0.84 18.40 -0.87
C LEU A 8 0.62 18.75 -1.24
N TYR A 9 0.93 20.02 -1.47
CA TYR A 9 2.29 20.46 -1.82
C TYR A 9 3.22 20.57 -0.61
N SER A 10 2.69 20.89 0.59
CA SER A 10 3.52 21.00 1.81
C SER A 10 4.04 19.67 2.34
N ILE A 11 3.36 18.54 2.08
CA ILE A 11 3.84 17.21 2.50
C ILE A 11 5.00 16.74 1.62
N ASN A 12 5.04 17.15 0.35
CA ASN A 12 6.16 16.86 -0.55
C ASN A 12 7.45 17.61 -0.17
N LEU A 13 7.35 18.76 0.51
CA LEU A 13 8.53 19.54 0.90
C LEU A 13 9.22 18.99 2.16
N PHE A 14 8.47 18.34 3.06
CA PHE A 14 9.04 17.79 4.30
C PHE A 14 9.79 16.48 4.06
N ILE A 15 9.38 15.69 3.07
CA ILE A 15 10.07 14.46 2.65
C ILE A 15 11.34 14.80 1.83
N PHE A 16 11.37 15.95 1.15
CA PHE A 16 12.55 16.40 0.39
C PHE A 16 13.70 16.87 1.30
N CYS A 17 13.41 17.32 2.52
CA CYS A 17 14.44 17.83 3.44
C CYS A 17 15.34 16.74 4.04
N PHE A 18 14.88 15.48 4.10
CA PHE A 18 15.71 14.35 4.53
C PHE A 18 16.66 13.83 3.44
N LEU A 19 16.43 14.21 2.17
CA LEU A 19 17.27 13.77 1.03
C LEU A 19 18.47 14.68 0.75
N VAL A 20 18.53 15.88 1.35
CA VAL A 20 19.56 16.90 1.04
C VAL A 20 20.69 16.97 2.08
N CYS A 21 20.62 16.25 3.20
CA CYS A 21 21.75 16.17 4.13
C CYS A 21 22.77 15.11 3.68
N HIS A 22 23.36 15.32 2.50
CA HIS A 22 24.64 14.73 2.16
C HIS A 22 25.72 15.41 3.03
N CYS A 23 26.61 14.60 3.59
CA CYS A 23 27.78 14.98 4.40
C CYS A 23 27.55 15.15 5.91
N ALA A 24 27.62 14.03 6.64
CA ALA A 24 28.26 13.98 7.95
C ALA A 24 28.66 12.55 8.32
N PHE A 25 29.98 12.29 8.32
CA PHE A 25 30.69 11.26 9.08
C PHE A 25 30.26 9.78 8.90
N ALA A 26 30.95 9.07 8.00
CA ALA A 26 31.06 7.61 8.04
C ALA A 26 32.51 7.21 8.36
N LEU A 27 32.89 7.23 9.64
CA LEU A 27 34.01 6.46 10.18
C LEU A 27 33.40 5.28 10.94
N THR A 28 33.31 4.09 10.33
CA THR A 28 32.89 2.87 11.04
C THR A 28 33.70 1.66 10.60
N PRO A 29 34.09 0.77 11.53
CA PRO A 29 34.75 -0.50 11.20
C PRO A 29 33.77 -1.38 10.42
N LYS A 30 34.18 -1.81 9.23
CA LYS A 30 33.42 -2.73 8.37
C LYS A 30 33.76 -4.16 8.80
N THR A 31 32.76 -4.93 9.22
CA THR A 31 32.87 -6.38 9.36
C THR A 31 32.03 -7.02 8.27
N THR A 32 32.64 -7.33 7.13
CA THR A 32 32.00 -7.96 5.96
C THR A 32 32.57 -9.37 5.76
N LEU A 33 31.69 -10.33 5.47
CA LEU A 33 32.08 -11.70 5.09
C LEU A 33 31.71 -11.92 3.62
N GLU A 34 32.71 -11.77 2.76
CA GLU A 34 32.62 -12.02 1.32
C GLU A 34 33.07 -13.45 1.01
N ILE A 35 32.16 -14.28 0.50
CA ILE A 35 32.46 -15.70 0.17
C ILE A 35 32.79 -15.86 -1.33
N PHE A 36 32.40 -14.89 -2.17
CA PHE A 36 32.66 -14.88 -3.60
C PHE A 36 33.40 -13.59 -4.01
N PRO A 37 34.74 -13.57 -4.00
CA PRO A 37 35.52 -12.35 -4.25
C PRO A 37 35.32 -11.74 -5.66
N ASN A 38 34.69 -12.47 -6.59
CA ASN A 38 34.41 -12.01 -7.96
C ASN A 38 32.95 -11.67 -8.24
N THR A 39 32.07 -11.77 -7.25
CA THR A 39 30.70 -11.26 -7.38
C THR A 39 30.54 -10.20 -6.31
N ASN A 40 30.08 -8.98 -6.65
CA ASN A 40 29.78 -7.93 -5.67
C ASN A 40 28.59 -8.36 -4.79
N SER A 41 28.79 -9.39 -3.97
CA SER A 41 27.77 -10.15 -3.27
C SER A 41 28.26 -10.47 -1.85
N GLU A 42 27.47 -10.09 -0.86
CA GLU A 42 27.76 -10.35 0.55
C GLU A 42 26.75 -11.38 1.11
N PHE A 43 27.19 -12.26 2.01
CA PHE A 43 26.30 -13.19 2.73
C PHE A 43 25.87 -12.65 4.09
N PHE A 44 26.81 -12.05 4.79
CA PHE A 44 26.56 -11.44 6.09
C PHE A 44 27.15 -10.04 6.11
N ARG A 45 26.32 -9.10 6.56
CA ARG A 45 26.75 -7.75 6.78
C ARG A 45 26.24 -7.20 8.10
N PHE A 46 27.16 -6.55 8.80
CA PHE A 46 26.86 -5.69 9.93
C PHE A 46 27.33 -4.26 9.64
N ASN A 47 26.47 -3.27 9.88
CA ASN A 47 26.84 -1.85 9.84
C ASN A 47 26.21 -1.07 11.01
N LEU A 48 26.92 -0.05 11.49
CA LEU A 48 26.51 0.75 12.64
C LEU A 48 25.63 1.95 12.27
N ILE A 49 25.91 2.60 11.12
CA ILE A 49 25.25 3.83 10.66
C ILE A 49 24.69 3.63 9.25
N TYR A 50 25.54 3.24 8.31
CA TYR A 50 25.15 3.08 6.92
C TYR A 50 25.88 1.90 6.29
N GLY A 51 25.13 1.08 5.57
CA GLY A 51 25.66 0.01 4.76
C GLY A 51 24.97 -0.05 3.41
N GLU A 52 25.75 0.14 2.33
CA GLU A 52 25.37 -0.17 0.95
C GLU A 52 26.02 -1.47 0.41
N VAL A 53 25.22 -2.42 -0.10
CA VAL A 53 25.69 -3.65 -0.77
C VAL A 53 25.16 -3.66 -2.20
N GLN A 54 25.95 -4.21 -3.14
CA GLN A 54 25.43 -4.47 -4.47
C GLN A 54 24.41 -5.64 -4.47
N ASN A 55 24.80 -6.86 -4.08
CA ASN A 55 23.88 -7.98 -3.90
C ASN A 55 24.01 -8.62 -2.50
N LEU A 56 22.91 -9.03 -1.90
CA LEU A 56 22.90 -9.74 -0.61
C LEU A 56 22.33 -11.15 -0.79
N TYR A 57 23.03 -12.15 -0.26
CA TYR A 57 22.58 -13.54 -0.18
C TYR A 57 22.66 -14.04 1.26
N GLY A 58 21.87 -13.46 2.17
CA GLY A 58 21.87 -13.84 3.57
C GLY A 58 21.34 -12.73 4.46
N LEU A 59 22.11 -12.28 5.44
CA LEU A 59 21.63 -11.40 6.50
C LEU A 59 22.37 -10.07 6.51
N ASN A 60 21.63 -8.97 6.47
CA ASN A 60 22.16 -7.62 6.66
C ASN A 60 21.49 -6.97 7.87
N ILE A 61 22.30 -6.61 8.87
CA ILE A 61 21.87 -5.96 10.11
C ILE A 61 22.56 -4.59 10.20
N GLY A 62 21.78 -3.56 10.47
CA GLY A 62 22.31 -2.23 10.70
C GLY A 62 21.23 -1.18 10.84
N THR A 63 21.61 0.07 11.07
CA THR A 63 20.64 1.17 11.16
C THR A 63 20.09 1.55 9.80
N VAL A 64 20.95 1.77 8.81
CA VAL A 64 20.55 2.06 7.43
C VAL A 64 21.15 1.04 6.48
N ASN A 65 20.30 0.17 5.93
CA ASN A 65 20.68 -0.92 5.05
C ASN A 65 20.20 -0.64 3.62
N GLU A 66 21.10 -0.57 2.66
CA GLU A 66 20.80 -0.38 1.25
C GLU A 66 21.36 -1.53 0.40
N ILE A 67 20.51 -2.12 -0.44
CA ILE A 67 20.89 -3.11 -1.45
C ILE A 67 20.53 -2.55 -2.82
N LYS A 68 21.50 -2.43 -3.72
CA LYS A 68 21.27 -1.84 -5.05
C LYS A 68 20.73 -2.84 -6.06
N GLY A 69 21.24 -4.06 -6.03
CA GLY A 69 20.88 -5.15 -6.93
C GLY A 69 19.90 -6.11 -6.27
N ARG A 70 20.28 -7.38 -6.19
CA ARG A 70 19.43 -8.46 -5.71
C ARG A 70 19.60 -8.71 -4.21
N MET A 71 18.49 -8.88 -3.52
CA MET A 71 18.44 -9.34 -2.14
C MET A 71 17.79 -10.72 -2.10
N ILE A 72 18.49 -11.69 -1.52
CA ILE A 72 17.95 -12.98 -1.12
C ILE A 72 18.31 -13.17 0.35
N GLY A 73 17.33 -13.13 1.26
CA GLY A 73 17.55 -13.33 2.69
C GLY A 73 16.82 -12.31 3.57
N ALA A 74 17.50 -11.70 4.54
CA ALA A 74 16.89 -10.82 5.52
C ALA A 74 17.63 -9.49 5.71
N GLN A 75 16.89 -8.40 5.80
CA GLN A 75 17.37 -7.09 6.25
C GLN A 75 16.70 -6.74 7.58
N VAL A 76 17.49 -6.33 8.58
CA VAL A 76 16.99 -5.88 9.89
C VAL A 76 17.61 -4.54 10.24
N GLY A 77 16.78 -3.53 10.52
CA GLY A 77 17.29 -2.20 10.82
C GLY A 77 16.27 -1.12 11.19
N ILE A 78 16.69 0.14 11.11
CA ILE A 78 15.77 1.30 11.21
C ILE A 78 15.23 1.64 9.82
N PHE A 79 16.11 1.63 8.82
CA PHE A 79 15.76 1.86 7.42
C PHE A 79 16.35 0.74 6.56
N ASN A 80 15.48 0.01 5.87
CA ASN A 80 15.86 -0.99 4.89
C ASN A 80 15.41 -0.56 3.51
N LYS A 81 16.34 -0.55 2.55
CA LYS A 81 16.05 -0.31 1.14
C LYS A 81 16.67 -1.40 0.29
N SER A 82 15.89 -1.88 -0.66
CA SER A 82 16.33 -2.77 -1.71
C SER A 82 15.81 -2.24 -3.04
N THR A 83 16.70 -1.83 -3.93
CA THR A 83 16.33 -1.17 -5.19
C THR A 83 15.94 -2.19 -6.26
N GLY A 84 16.64 -3.32 -6.35
CA GLY A 84 16.31 -4.39 -7.27
C GLY A 84 15.32 -5.40 -6.69
N GLN A 85 15.49 -6.66 -7.10
CA GLN A 85 14.62 -7.77 -6.71
C GLN A 85 14.89 -8.21 -5.27
N THR A 86 13.84 -8.27 -4.46
CA THR A 86 13.90 -8.64 -3.05
C THR A 86 13.17 -9.95 -2.84
N THR A 87 13.89 -10.98 -2.40
CA THR A 87 13.35 -12.28 -2.02
C THR A 87 13.67 -12.54 -0.55
N GLY A 88 12.69 -12.39 0.33
CA GLY A 88 12.85 -12.68 1.75
C GLY A 88 12.23 -11.65 2.68
N LEU A 89 12.92 -11.31 3.77
CA LEU A 89 12.36 -10.58 4.90
C LEU A 89 12.98 -9.19 5.04
N GLN A 90 12.16 -8.13 5.16
CA GLN A 90 12.62 -6.82 5.60
C GLN A 90 11.89 -6.44 6.91
N LEU A 91 12.67 -6.27 7.98
CA LEU A 91 12.20 -5.83 9.29
C LEU A 91 12.85 -4.48 9.62
N ALA A 92 12.08 -3.41 9.60
CA ALA A 92 12.58 -2.09 9.98
C ALA A 92 11.47 -1.12 10.34
N VAL A 93 11.83 0.05 10.87
CA VAL A 93 10.87 1.15 11.03
C VAL A 93 10.34 1.57 9.66
N ILE A 94 11.22 1.66 8.67
CA ILE A 94 10.89 1.96 7.28
C ILE A 94 11.48 0.88 6.36
N ASN A 95 10.64 0.25 5.54
CA ASN A 95 11.06 -0.68 4.49
C ASN A 95 10.71 -0.13 3.11
N VAL A 96 11.65 -0.25 2.18
CA VAL A 96 11.49 0.13 0.76
C VAL A 96 11.95 -1.03 -0.12
N SER A 97 11.07 -1.45 -1.03
CA SER A 97 11.39 -2.37 -2.14
C SER A 97 11.10 -1.72 -3.48
N GLY A 98 12.08 -1.72 -4.37
CA GLY A 98 12.02 -1.11 -5.70
C GLY A 98 11.29 -2.01 -6.71
N GLU A 99 12.02 -2.87 -7.41
CA GLU A 99 11.48 -3.58 -8.59
C GLU A 99 10.45 -4.68 -8.28
N LYS A 100 10.74 -5.55 -7.31
CA LYS A 100 9.86 -6.68 -6.98
C LYS A 100 10.12 -7.14 -5.55
N LEU A 101 9.05 -7.42 -4.83
CA LEU A 101 9.10 -8.12 -3.56
C LEU A 101 8.52 -9.53 -3.70
N LEU A 102 9.25 -10.54 -3.25
CA LEU A 102 8.76 -11.88 -2.95
C LEU A 102 9.11 -12.18 -1.50
N GLY A 103 8.18 -11.96 -0.57
CA GLY A 103 8.42 -12.21 0.84
C GLY A 103 7.62 -11.32 1.78
N ILE A 104 8.25 -10.93 2.88
CA ILE A 104 7.58 -10.30 4.02
C ILE A 104 8.24 -8.95 4.33
N GLN A 105 7.43 -7.89 4.40
CA GLN A 105 7.83 -6.60 4.96
C GLN A 105 7.06 -6.33 6.24
N VAL A 106 7.77 -6.07 7.34
CA VAL A 106 7.17 -5.62 8.60
C VAL A 106 7.84 -4.35 9.07
N GLY A 107 7.04 -3.32 9.35
CA GLY A 107 7.54 -2.03 9.79
C GLY A 107 6.47 -1.02 10.15
N LEU A 108 6.85 0.19 10.55
CA LEU A 108 5.86 1.26 10.72
C LEU A 108 5.40 1.77 9.37
N VAL A 109 6.34 1.93 8.44
CA VAL A 109 6.09 2.35 7.06
C VAL A 109 6.70 1.33 6.11
N ASN A 110 5.88 0.78 5.21
CA ASN A 110 6.33 -0.11 4.16
C ASN A 110 5.98 0.49 2.79
N TYR A 111 6.93 0.48 1.86
CA TYR A 111 6.76 0.97 0.51
C TYR A 111 7.25 -0.06 -0.52
N ILE A 112 6.38 -0.38 -1.48
CA ILE A 112 6.70 -1.25 -2.61
C ILE A 112 6.41 -0.51 -3.91
N GLU A 113 7.44 -0.35 -4.74
CA GLU A 113 7.34 0.35 -6.01
C GLU A 113 6.85 -0.55 -7.15
N GLY A 114 7.30 -1.81 -7.19
CA GLY A 114 6.92 -2.76 -8.24
C GLY A 114 5.94 -3.83 -7.78
N ALA A 115 6.02 -5.01 -8.41
CA ALA A 115 5.12 -6.12 -8.08
C ALA A 115 5.48 -6.78 -6.74
N SER A 116 4.46 -7.15 -5.97
CA SER A 116 4.62 -7.82 -4.67
C SER A 116 3.97 -9.20 -4.65
N VAL A 117 4.66 -10.17 -4.05
CA VAL A 117 4.09 -11.46 -3.67
C VAL A 117 4.46 -11.72 -2.22
N GLY A 118 3.48 -11.79 -1.33
CA GLY A 118 3.69 -12.11 0.09
C GLY A 118 2.92 -11.20 1.04
N LEU A 119 3.57 -10.72 2.10
CA LEU A 119 2.93 -10.01 3.22
C LEU A 119 3.56 -8.63 3.41
N GLN A 120 2.72 -7.61 3.56
CA GLN A 120 3.11 -6.28 3.99
C GLN A 120 2.31 -5.90 5.24
N ALA A 121 3.01 -5.77 6.37
CA ALA A 121 2.39 -5.51 7.67
C ALA A 121 2.98 -4.25 8.31
N GLY A 122 2.15 -3.25 8.61
CA GLY A 122 2.62 -2.02 9.21
C GLY A 122 1.55 -1.01 9.57
N ILE A 123 1.95 0.15 10.10
CA ILE A 123 0.99 1.23 10.37
C ILE A 123 0.52 1.84 9.05
N VAL A 124 1.48 2.14 8.17
CA VAL A 124 1.26 2.71 6.84
C VAL A 124 1.89 1.81 5.79
N ASN A 125 1.07 1.34 4.85
CA ASN A 125 1.50 0.49 3.75
C ASN A 125 1.21 1.20 2.43
N LEU A 126 2.22 1.29 1.57
CA LEU A 126 2.19 2.11 0.37
C LEU A 126 2.65 1.29 -0.85
N GLY A 127 1.85 1.34 -1.92
CA GLY A 127 2.22 0.90 -3.26
C GLY A 127 2.41 2.09 -4.21
N LYS A 128 3.25 1.95 -5.24
CA LYS A 128 3.33 2.96 -6.32
C LYS A 128 2.13 2.88 -7.25
N ASP A 129 1.76 1.67 -7.63
CA ASP A 129 0.61 1.33 -8.46
C ASP A 129 -0.26 0.31 -7.72
N ARG A 130 -1.55 0.23 -8.06
CA ARG A 130 -2.47 -0.76 -7.47
C ARG A 130 -1.87 -2.15 -7.68
N SER A 131 -1.25 -2.74 -6.65
CA SER A 131 -0.29 -3.84 -6.80
C SER A 131 -0.78 -4.92 -7.77
N SER A 132 0.08 -5.28 -8.72
CA SER A 132 -0.17 -6.27 -9.77
C SER A 132 0.16 -7.70 -9.36
N GLY A 133 0.33 -7.97 -8.06
CA GLY A 133 0.74 -9.27 -7.54
C GLY A 133 -0.26 -9.94 -6.59
N VAL A 134 0.26 -10.83 -5.74
CA VAL A 134 -0.51 -11.59 -4.73
C VAL A 134 0.00 -11.18 -3.35
N GLU A 135 -0.62 -10.16 -2.78
CA GLU A 135 -0.20 -9.54 -1.55
C GLU A 135 -1.30 -9.56 -0.49
N LEU A 136 -0.94 -9.98 0.72
CA LEU A 136 -1.71 -9.73 1.92
C LEU A 136 -1.16 -8.45 2.55
N THR A 137 -1.98 -7.42 2.65
CA THR A 137 -1.64 -6.17 3.32
C THR A 137 -2.43 -6.05 4.62
N ILE A 138 -1.74 -5.78 5.73
CA ILE A 138 -2.36 -5.53 7.04
C ILE A 138 -1.80 -4.22 7.59
N GLY A 139 -2.67 -3.23 7.85
CA GLY A 139 -2.22 -2.00 8.48
C GLY A 139 -3.30 -0.98 8.79
N LEU A 140 -2.96 0.10 9.48
CA LEU A 140 -3.97 1.13 9.79
C LEU A 140 -4.39 1.86 8.52
N VAL A 141 -3.41 2.28 7.71
CA VAL A 141 -3.61 3.01 6.46
C VAL A 141 -2.90 2.27 5.32
N ASN A 142 -3.68 1.89 4.31
CA ASN A 142 -3.18 1.22 3.12
C ASN A 142 -3.49 2.06 1.89
N TYR A 143 -2.48 2.33 1.06
CA TYR A 143 -2.62 3.15 -0.16
C TYR A 143 -2.05 2.41 -1.37
N LYS A 144 -2.87 2.26 -2.41
CA LYS A 144 -2.52 1.57 -3.67
C LYS A 144 -1.98 0.15 -3.47
N THR A 145 -2.54 -0.58 -2.53
CA THR A 145 -2.18 -1.98 -2.25
C THR A 145 -3.04 -2.97 -3.05
N GLY A 146 -2.72 -4.26 -3.01
CA GLY A 146 -3.36 -5.28 -3.85
C GLY A 146 -3.89 -6.51 -3.10
N SER A 147 -4.61 -7.34 -3.85
CA SER A 147 -5.13 -8.68 -3.53
C SER A 147 -6.03 -8.79 -2.29
N LEU A 148 -5.48 -8.80 -1.07
CA LEU A 148 -6.26 -8.79 0.17
C LEU A 148 -5.68 -7.73 1.10
N THR A 149 -6.45 -6.66 1.31
CA THR A 149 -6.03 -5.53 2.13
C THR A 149 -6.95 -5.39 3.33
N ILE A 150 -6.37 -5.42 4.53
CA ILE A 150 -7.06 -5.26 5.81
C ILE A 150 -6.55 -3.99 6.49
N GLY A 151 -7.46 -3.10 6.90
CA GLY A 151 -7.05 -1.94 7.68
C GLY A 151 -8.15 -1.10 8.30
N ILE A 152 -7.78 0.05 8.86
CA ILE A 152 -8.77 1.06 9.27
C ILE A 152 -9.22 1.84 8.05
N SER A 153 -8.28 2.21 7.18
CA SER A 153 -8.53 2.97 5.96
C SER A 153 -7.77 2.42 4.77
N ASN A 154 -8.49 2.05 3.70
CA ASN A 154 -7.92 1.60 2.44
C ASN A 154 -8.22 2.61 1.33
N PHE A 155 -7.20 2.99 0.58
CA PHE A 155 -7.27 4.03 -0.44
C PHE A 155 -6.68 3.51 -1.75
N LEU A 156 -7.43 3.65 -2.85
CA LEU A 156 -6.97 3.27 -4.19
C LEU A 156 -6.46 1.82 -4.30
N SER A 157 -6.83 0.93 -3.39
CA SER A 157 -6.42 -0.49 -3.41
C SER A 157 -7.28 -1.34 -4.34
N LYS A 158 -6.79 -2.53 -4.71
CA LYS A 158 -7.49 -3.49 -5.59
C LYS A 158 -7.59 -4.87 -4.93
N GLY A 159 -8.70 -5.56 -5.17
CA GLY A 159 -8.92 -6.94 -4.72
C GLY A 159 -10.01 -7.00 -3.66
N ILE A 160 -9.75 -7.68 -2.56
CA ILE A 160 -10.61 -7.73 -1.38
C ILE A 160 -10.11 -6.68 -0.38
N ASN A 161 -10.95 -5.70 -0.08
CA ASN A 161 -10.62 -4.58 0.80
C ASN A 161 -11.52 -4.63 2.03
N VAL A 162 -10.95 -4.93 3.19
CA VAL A 162 -11.66 -4.99 4.47
C VAL A 162 -11.18 -3.81 5.32
N ALA A 163 -12.03 -2.81 5.54
CA ALA A 163 -11.70 -1.68 6.41
C ALA A 163 -12.91 -0.95 6.96
N LEU A 164 -12.72 -0.12 8.00
CA LEU A 164 -13.80 0.78 8.44
C LEU A 164 -14.14 1.79 7.34
N TYR A 165 -13.13 2.28 6.62
CA TYR A 165 -13.24 3.26 5.57
C TYR A 165 -12.51 2.81 4.29
N ASN A 166 -13.25 2.61 3.22
CA ASN A 166 -12.70 2.29 1.90
C ASN A 166 -12.97 3.45 0.94
N GLN A 167 -11.94 3.95 0.24
CA GLN A 167 -12.08 5.04 -0.73
C GLN A 167 -11.40 4.75 -2.06
N ASN A 168 -12.14 4.92 -3.17
CA ASN A 168 -11.65 4.68 -4.54
C ASN A 168 -11.01 3.29 -4.74
N VAL A 169 -11.47 2.30 -3.98
CA VAL A 169 -10.97 0.92 -4.06
C VAL A 169 -11.74 0.14 -5.14
N VAL A 170 -11.14 -0.92 -5.67
CA VAL A 170 -11.73 -1.73 -6.75
C VAL A 170 -11.78 -3.20 -6.34
N GLY A 171 -12.94 -3.83 -6.47
CA GLY A 171 -13.12 -5.27 -6.28
C GLY A 171 -14.23 -5.58 -5.29
N PHE A 172 -13.90 -6.29 -4.20
CA PHE A 172 -14.84 -6.63 -3.14
C PHE A 172 -14.51 -5.83 -1.89
N ASN A 173 -15.40 -4.92 -1.51
CA ASN A 173 -15.14 -3.90 -0.51
C ASN A 173 -16.07 -4.14 0.68
N PHE A 174 -15.50 -4.49 1.83
CA PHE A 174 -16.22 -4.65 3.08
C PHE A 174 -15.85 -3.51 4.02
N GLY A 175 -16.83 -2.75 4.49
CA GLY A 175 -16.55 -1.69 5.44
C GLY A 175 -17.76 -0.96 5.99
N ILE A 176 -17.55 -0.08 6.96
CA ILE A 176 -18.63 0.79 7.45
C ILE A 176 -18.97 1.82 6.39
N LEU A 177 -17.94 2.44 5.82
CA LEU A 177 -18.04 3.45 4.77
C LEU A 177 -17.29 2.97 3.52
N ASN A 178 -18.01 2.83 2.40
CA ASN A 178 -17.41 2.58 1.09
C ASN A 178 -17.70 3.78 0.18
N LEU A 179 -16.67 4.57 -0.13
CA LEU A 179 -16.78 5.79 -0.92
C LEU A 179 -16.11 5.63 -2.29
N TYR A 180 -16.89 5.88 -3.34
CA TYR A 180 -16.43 5.90 -4.73
C TYR A 180 -15.72 4.60 -5.14
N SER A 181 -16.15 3.49 -4.54
CA SER A 181 -15.56 2.17 -4.75
C SER A 181 -16.22 1.48 -5.94
N GLU A 182 -15.43 0.73 -6.72
CA GLU A 182 -15.93 -0.06 -7.85
C GLU A 182 -16.05 -1.54 -7.47
N GLY A 183 -16.98 -2.24 -8.13
CA GLY A 183 -17.24 -3.66 -7.88
C GLY A 183 -18.37 -3.88 -6.87
N ILE A 184 -18.16 -4.73 -5.87
CA ILE A 184 -19.17 -5.04 -4.84
C ILE A 184 -18.79 -4.34 -3.55
N SER A 185 -19.67 -3.50 -3.03
CA SER A 185 -19.49 -2.76 -1.78
C SER A 185 -20.52 -3.23 -0.76
N LEU A 186 -20.05 -3.93 0.27
CA LEU A 186 -20.80 -4.37 1.43
C LEU A 186 -20.50 -3.41 2.59
N GLY A 187 -21.53 -2.76 3.14
CA GLY A 187 -21.29 -1.84 4.24
C GLY A 187 -22.53 -1.20 4.83
N ILE A 188 -22.32 -0.31 5.80
CA ILE A 188 -23.43 0.48 6.37
C ILE A 188 -23.80 1.59 5.39
N PHE A 189 -22.79 2.34 4.94
CA PHE A 189 -22.93 3.41 3.96
C PHE A 189 -22.10 3.10 2.72
N ASN A 190 -22.78 3.05 1.58
CA ASN A 190 -22.13 2.92 0.28
C ASN A 190 -22.45 4.15 -0.56
N ILE A 191 -21.44 4.88 -1.01
CA ILE A 191 -21.60 6.09 -1.82
C ILE A 191 -20.84 5.92 -3.13
N GLY A 192 -21.57 5.86 -4.24
CA GLY A 192 -21.04 5.74 -5.60
C GLY A 192 -20.93 7.09 -6.32
N ASN A 193 -20.14 7.15 -7.40
CA ASN A 193 -19.98 8.36 -8.24
C ASN A 193 -20.24 8.07 -9.73
N GLN A 194 -20.48 9.13 -10.50
CA GLN A 194 -21.12 9.21 -11.82
C GLN A 194 -20.57 8.32 -12.94
N GLU A 195 -19.38 7.74 -12.81
CA GLU A 195 -18.68 6.99 -13.86
C GLU A 195 -18.44 5.50 -13.52
N ILE A 196 -18.81 5.10 -12.31
CA ILE A 196 -18.49 3.80 -11.74
C ILE A 196 -19.72 2.89 -11.77
N GLY A 197 -19.53 1.63 -12.16
CA GLY A 197 -20.53 0.58 -11.98
C GLY A 197 -20.22 -0.16 -10.68
N ASP A 198 -21.13 -0.09 -9.72
CA ASP A 198 -21.01 -0.74 -8.44
C ASP A 198 -22.30 -1.47 -8.04
N THR A 199 -22.12 -2.53 -7.26
CA THR A 199 -23.18 -3.23 -6.55
C THR A 199 -23.06 -2.86 -5.08
N GLN A 200 -24.00 -2.08 -4.58
CA GLN A 200 -24.02 -1.58 -3.22
C GLN A 200 -25.00 -2.42 -2.39
N ILE A 201 -24.52 -3.02 -1.30
CA ILE A 201 -25.34 -3.78 -0.36
C ILE A 201 -25.11 -3.19 1.02
N GLY A 202 -26.16 -2.65 1.63
CA GLY A 202 -26.01 -1.92 2.88
C GLY A 202 -27.27 -1.30 3.43
N LEU A 203 -27.16 -0.63 4.57
CA LEU A 203 -28.29 0.09 5.14
C LEU A 203 -28.64 1.31 4.30
N ILE A 204 -27.63 2.08 3.90
CA ILE A 204 -27.76 3.32 3.14
C ILE A 204 -26.88 3.24 1.90
N ASN A 205 -27.53 3.29 0.73
CA ASN A 205 -26.87 3.24 -0.56
C ASN A 205 -27.19 4.51 -1.34
N LEU A 206 -26.17 5.30 -1.67
CA LEU A 206 -26.28 6.55 -2.40
C LEU A 206 -25.53 6.43 -3.72
N SER A 207 -26.21 6.65 -4.83
CA SER A 207 -25.57 6.59 -6.14
C SER A 207 -26.10 7.69 -7.05
N ASN A 208 -25.23 8.63 -7.41
CA ASN A 208 -25.52 9.65 -8.40
C ASN A 208 -24.84 9.21 -9.72
N VAL A 209 -25.49 8.37 -10.54
CA VAL A 209 -24.85 7.74 -11.72
C VAL A 209 -25.67 7.91 -12.98
N SER A 210 -25.11 8.62 -13.96
CA SER A 210 -25.77 8.93 -15.23
C SER A 210 -25.43 7.96 -16.37
N LYS A 211 -24.38 7.12 -16.27
CA LYS A 211 -23.84 6.36 -17.42
C LYS A 211 -23.71 4.83 -17.25
N LYS A 212 -23.52 4.29 -16.04
CA LYS A 212 -23.39 2.84 -15.80
C LYS A 212 -24.50 2.31 -14.89
N SER A 213 -24.91 1.06 -15.11
CA SER A 213 -25.87 0.37 -14.25
C SER A 213 -25.26 0.15 -12.87
N THR A 214 -25.91 0.67 -11.83
CA THR A 214 -25.61 0.34 -10.44
C THR A 214 -26.70 -0.54 -9.88
N VAL A 215 -26.33 -1.53 -9.08
CA VAL A 215 -27.28 -2.40 -8.38
C VAL A 215 -27.27 -2.04 -6.91
N GLN A 216 -28.43 -1.76 -6.33
CA GLN A 216 -28.52 -1.40 -4.91
C GLN A 216 -29.45 -2.35 -4.16
N PHE A 217 -28.97 -2.85 -3.03
CA PHE A 217 -29.72 -3.66 -2.08
C PHE A 217 -29.63 -3.03 -0.70
N GLY A 218 -30.74 -2.54 -0.16
CA GLY A 218 -30.67 -1.89 1.14
C GLY A 218 -31.98 -1.48 1.77
N LEU A 219 -31.85 -0.85 2.94
CA LEU A 219 -32.99 -0.28 3.65
C LEU A 219 -33.37 1.09 3.08
N LEU A 220 -32.37 1.89 2.73
CA LEU A 220 -32.53 3.18 2.07
C LEU A 220 -31.63 3.22 0.84
N ASN A 221 -32.24 3.32 -0.33
CA ASN A 221 -31.56 3.46 -1.61
C ASN A 221 -31.94 4.82 -2.22
N VAL A 222 -30.95 5.70 -2.43
CA VAL A 222 -31.12 6.93 -3.22
C VAL A 222 -30.34 6.77 -4.51
N CYS A 223 -31.04 6.91 -5.62
CA CYS A 223 -30.43 6.77 -6.91
C CYS A 223 -30.99 7.75 -7.95
N ASN A 224 -30.13 8.20 -8.85
CA ASN A 224 -30.51 9.03 -9.99
C ASN A 224 -29.99 8.32 -11.26
N GLY A 225 -30.85 7.98 -12.24
CA GLY A 225 -30.53 7.30 -13.50
C GLY A 225 -30.93 5.81 -13.65
N LYS A 226 -30.57 5.18 -14.79
CA LYS A 226 -30.94 3.78 -15.16
C LYS A 226 -30.37 2.73 -14.20
N LYS A 227 -31.19 2.16 -13.31
CA LYS A 227 -30.70 1.28 -12.23
C LYS A 227 -31.67 0.16 -11.85
N PHE A 228 -31.12 -0.91 -11.29
CA PHE A 228 -31.87 -2.00 -10.67
C PHE A 228 -31.67 -1.91 -9.15
N SER A 229 -32.72 -1.48 -8.44
CA SER A 229 -32.70 -1.27 -7.00
C SER A 229 -33.74 -2.18 -6.35
N ILE A 230 -33.31 -3.02 -5.40
CA ILE A 230 -34.20 -3.80 -4.53
C ILE A 230 -34.08 -3.22 -3.14
N THR A 231 -35.20 -2.73 -2.61
CA THR A 231 -35.24 -2.00 -1.35
C THR A 231 -36.30 -2.59 -0.43
N ILE A 232 -35.96 -2.76 0.85
CA ILE A 232 -36.92 -3.21 1.87
C ILE A 232 -37.64 -2.01 2.51
N GLY A 233 -36.96 -0.86 2.63
CA GLY A 233 -37.51 0.38 3.17
C GLY A 233 -37.84 1.42 2.10
N LEU A 234 -37.03 2.49 2.03
CA LEU A 234 -37.28 3.65 1.17
C LEU A 234 -36.40 3.62 -0.09
N ASN A 235 -37.04 3.57 -1.26
CA ASN A 235 -36.38 3.59 -2.56
C ASN A 235 -36.69 4.92 -3.26
N TYR A 236 -35.73 5.86 -3.24
CA TYR A 236 -35.83 7.12 -3.97
C TYR A 236 -34.96 7.03 -5.22
N CYS A 237 -35.55 6.53 -6.31
CA CYS A 237 -34.86 6.35 -7.57
C CYS A 237 -35.61 7.10 -8.68
N GLU A 238 -35.00 8.19 -9.17
CA GLU A 238 -35.47 9.00 -10.31
C GLU A 238 -34.77 8.61 -11.62
#